data_AF-A0A1Z4MS39-F1
#
_entry.id   AF-A0A1Z4MS39-F1
#
_cell.length_a   1.000
_cell.length_b   1.000
_cell.length_c   1.000
_cell.angle_alpha   90.00
_cell.angle_beta   90.00
_cell.angle_gamma   90.00
#
_symmetry.space_group_name_H-M   'P 1'
#
loop_
_entity.id
_entity.type
_entity.pdbx_description
1 polymer ?
#
loop_
_entity_poly.entity_id
_entity_poly.type
_entity_poly.pdbx_seq_one_letter_code
_entity_poly.pdbx_strand_id
1 'polypeptide(L)'
;MNKHTAFISALVVTTGVALAATAMPASAVTFGFNNIAGGDTVGDQYNSNFSIDVSQSSTNTVLFKFLNTSANSNTSALKQFVFSANPTVSSLLSNMQVNVGNVGTVKFANDITNQNSKIQNLSQSNLVSGWNPIFGGGTDGGNNNSVQSGEVLGVSFNGNYNDVITALKNGNLSVGIHVGSLPNGNSSDTYVTSLSSTQSVPEPATIFGLMAFGMGGLLTKKNGKNAKKEVLPVKITV
;
A
#
# COMPACT_ATOMS: atom_id res chain seq x y z
N MET A 1 30.02 -36.62 68.45
CA MET A 1 30.04 -35.31 67.76
C MET A 1 29.82 -35.58 66.27
N ASN A 2 28.56 -35.70 65.84
CA ASN A 2 28.21 -35.97 64.44
C ASN A 2 27.28 -34.86 63.95
N LYS A 3 27.73 -34.07 62.99
CA LYS A 3 26.92 -33.03 62.33
C LYS A 3 26.34 -33.64 61.05
N HIS A 4 25.02 -33.73 60.98
CA HIS A 4 24.32 -34.13 59.77
C HIS A 4 24.18 -32.94 58.83
N THR A 5 24.75 -33.10 57.65
CA THR A 5 24.61 -32.26 56.46
C THR A 5 23.18 -32.35 55.93
N ALA A 6 22.53 -31.23 55.66
CA ALA A 6 21.29 -31.19 54.87
C ALA A 6 21.48 -30.24 53.69
N PHE A 7 21.44 -30.82 52.49
CA PHE A 7 21.43 -30.15 51.20
C PHE A 7 20.07 -29.49 50.99
N ILE A 8 20.02 -28.17 50.83
CA ILE A 8 18.83 -27.48 50.34
C ILE A 8 18.99 -27.35 48.82
N SER A 9 18.11 -28.05 48.09
CA SER A 9 18.01 -28.00 46.63
C SER A 9 17.38 -26.68 46.20
N ALA A 10 18.09 -25.88 45.41
CA ALA A 10 17.53 -24.69 44.77
C ALA A 10 16.68 -25.11 43.57
N LEU A 11 15.36 -24.94 43.68
CA LEU A 11 14.44 -25.06 42.54
C LEU A 11 14.48 -23.74 41.77
N VAL A 12 15.29 -23.70 40.71
CA VAL A 12 15.26 -22.60 39.73
C VAL A 12 14.05 -22.80 38.84
N VAL A 13 12.97 -22.06 39.10
CA VAL A 13 11.84 -21.94 38.19
C VAL A 13 12.22 -20.92 37.12
N THR A 14 12.78 -21.40 36.00
CA THR A 14 12.91 -20.60 34.78
C THR A 14 11.56 -20.55 34.09
N THR A 15 10.81 -19.48 34.33
CA THR A 15 9.71 -19.08 33.45
C THR A 15 10.29 -18.71 32.09
N GLY A 16 10.24 -19.67 31.16
CA GLY A 16 10.53 -19.41 29.75
C GLY A 16 9.52 -18.41 29.23
N VAL A 17 9.95 -17.16 29.02
CA VAL A 17 9.18 -16.20 28.24
C VAL A 17 9.19 -16.72 26.80
N ALA A 18 8.10 -17.34 26.38
CA ALA A 18 7.86 -17.59 24.97
C ALA A 18 7.75 -16.22 24.30
N LEU A 19 8.81 -15.77 23.63
CA LEU A 19 8.69 -14.71 22.64
C LEU A 19 7.75 -15.24 21.57
N ALA A 20 6.49 -14.80 21.60
CA ALA A 20 5.63 -14.89 20.44
C ALA A 20 6.36 -14.13 19.33
N ALA A 21 6.97 -14.88 18.40
CA ALA A 21 7.46 -14.32 17.15
C ALA A 21 6.22 -13.85 16.38
N THR A 22 5.77 -12.61 16.67
CA THR A 22 4.83 -11.91 15.81
C THR A 22 5.58 -11.72 14.51
N ALA A 23 5.27 -12.57 13.51
CA ALA A 23 5.83 -12.46 12.17
C ALA A 23 5.64 -11.01 11.73
N MET A 24 6.74 -10.27 11.66
CA MET A 24 6.71 -8.90 11.17
C MET A 24 6.22 -8.98 9.72
N PRO A 25 5.24 -8.15 9.31
CA PRO A 25 4.83 -8.11 7.92
C PRO A 25 6.06 -7.82 7.05
N ALA A 26 6.24 -8.62 5.99
CA ALA A 26 7.36 -8.46 5.08
C ALA A 26 7.42 -7.03 4.52
N SER A 27 8.64 -6.48 4.37
CA SER A 27 8.87 -5.16 3.78
C SER A 27 8.27 -5.08 2.39
N ALA A 28 7.67 -3.93 2.06
CA ALA A 28 7.01 -3.73 0.79
C ALA A 28 8.02 -3.72 -0.36
N VAL A 29 7.67 -4.32 -1.50
CA VAL A 29 8.43 -4.22 -2.75
C VAL A 29 7.67 -3.32 -3.70
N THR A 30 8.33 -2.27 -4.19
CA THR A 30 7.74 -1.31 -5.12
C THR A 30 8.03 -1.70 -6.58
N PHE A 31 6.98 -1.63 -7.40
CA PHE A 31 7.05 -1.77 -8.85
C PHE A 31 6.57 -0.47 -9.50
N GLY A 32 7.35 0.04 -10.46
CA GLY A 32 6.91 1.13 -11.34
C GLY A 32 6.10 0.61 -12.52
N PHE A 33 5.67 1.52 -13.38
CA PHE A 33 5.01 1.20 -14.64
C PHE A 33 5.82 1.68 -15.85
N ASN A 34 5.66 0.96 -16.97
CA ASN A 34 6.19 1.30 -18.28
C ASN A 34 5.05 1.52 -19.27
N ASN A 35 5.35 2.28 -20.32
CA ASN A 35 4.45 2.45 -21.46
C ASN A 35 4.30 1.14 -22.22
N ILE A 36 3.16 0.95 -22.88
CA ILE A 36 2.93 -0.21 -23.73
C ILE A 36 3.61 0.04 -25.08
N ALA A 37 4.57 -0.82 -25.45
CA ALA A 37 5.29 -0.67 -26.70
C ALA A 37 4.34 -0.72 -27.91
N GLY A 38 4.43 0.29 -28.78
CA GLY A 38 3.52 0.45 -29.92
C GLY A 38 2.16 1.04 -29.59
N GLY A 39 1.93 1.47 -28.34
CA GLY A 39 0.75 2.21 -27.91
C GLY A 39 0.79 3.70 -28.29
N ASP A 40 -0.22 4.42 -27.81
CA ASP A 40 -0.24 5.89 -27.76
C ASP A 40 0.93 6.39 -26.90
N THR A 41 1.40 7.61 -27.17
CA THR A 41 2.53 8.24 -26.50
C THR A 41 2.15 9.53 -25.77
N VAL A 42 0.89 9.96 -25.82
CA VAL A 42 0.45 11.25 -25.26
C VAL A 42 0.69 11.33 -23.75
N GLY A 43 0.60 10.21 -23.02
CA GLY A 43 0.79 10.14 -21.58
C GLY A 43 2.14 9.63 -21.11
N ASP A 44 3.01 9.17 -22.01
CA ASP A 44 4.26 8.47 -21.72
C ASP A 44 5.15 9.11 -20.64
N GLN A 45 5.20 10.44 -20.59
CA GLN A 45 6.01 11.20 -19.63
C GLN A 45 5.48 11.13 -18.18
N TYR A 46 4.26 10.63 -17.97
CA TYR A 46 3.59 10.63 -16.67
C TYR A 46 3.61 9.25 -15.98
N ASN A 47 4.12 8.20 -16.62
CA ASN A 47 4.14 6.85 -16.07
C ASN A 47 4.88 6.76 -14.72
N SER A 48 5.95 7.54 -14.53
CA SER A 48 6.77 7.58 -13.33
C SER A 48 6.06 8.19 -12.11
N ASN A 49 4.90 8.81 -12.31
CA ASN A 49 4.06 9.28 -11.21
C ASN A 49 3.31 8.14 -10.51
N PHE A 50 3.27 6.95 -11.11
CA PHE A 50 2.50 5.83 -10.60
C PHE A 50 3.41 4.69 -10.21
N SER A 51 3.05 4.02 -9.12
CA SER A 51 3.72 2.81 -8.67
C SER A 51 2.77 1.90 -7.91
N ILE A 52 3.20 0.68 -7.67
CA ILE A 52 2.53 -0.27 -6.79
C ILE A 52 3.49 -0.74 -5.72
N ASP A 53 3.11 -0.56 -4.45
CA ASP A 53 3.75 -1.24 -3.33
C ASP A 53 3.04 -2.55 -3.04
N VAL A 54 3.79 -3.65 -3.05
CA VAL A 54 3.28 -4.98 -2.70
C VAL A 54 3.85 -5.38 -1.36
N SER A 55 2.99 -5.67 -0.40
CA SER A 55 3.39 -6.08 0.96
C SER A 55 2.57 -7.26 1.46
N GLN A 56 3.09 -7.93 2.48
CA GLN A 56 2.35 -8.96 3.19
C GLN A 56 1.59 -8.32 4.35
N SER A 57 0.26 -8.38 4.32
CA SER A 57 -0.58 -7.85 5.42
C SER A 57 -0.92 -8.93 6.47
N SER A 58 -0.91 -10.20 6.07
CA SER A 58 -1.03 -11.37 6.95
C SER A 58 -0.38 -12.60 6.31
N THR A 59 -0.30 -13.75 7.00
CA THR A 59 0.33 -14.98 6.50
C THR A 59 -0.12 -15.38 5.08
N ASN A 60 -1.40 -15.18 4.75
CA ASN A 60 -1.97 -15.56 3.45
C ASN A 60 -2.63 -14.38 2.74
N THR A 61 -2.25 -13.15 3.09
CA THR A 61 -2.85 -11.95 2.50
C THR A 61 -1.77 -11.03 1.97
N VAL A 62 -1.83 -10.76 0.68
CA VAL A 62 -1.00 -9.77 0.00
C VAL A 62 -1.81 -8.49 -0.18
N LEU A 63 -1.17 -7.34 0.03
CA LEU A 63 -1.74 -6.02 -0.15
C LEU A 63 -0.97 -5.29 -1.24
N PHE A 64 -1.68 -4.91 -2.30
CA PHE A 64 -1.21 -4.03 -3.35
C PHE A 64 -1.71 -2.63 -3.05
N LYS A 65 -0.80 -1.67 -2.93
CA LYS A 65 -1.13 -0.25 -2.82
C LYS A 65 -0.74 0.44 -4.11
N PHE A 66 -1.71 1.00 -4.81
CA PHE A 66 -1.47 1.82 -6.00
C PHE A 66 -1.28 3.26 -5.54
N LEU A 67 -0.14 3.84 -5.89
CA LEU A 67 0.25 5.17 -5.49
C LEU A 67 0.22 6.10 -6.70
N ASN A 68 -0.19 7.34 -6.46
CA ASN A 68 0.00 8.44 -7.39
C ASN A 68 0.84 9.51 -6.68
N THR A 69 2.13 9.57 -7.03
CA THR A 69 3.11 10.49 -6.45
C THR A 69 3.35 11.70 -7.34
N SER A 70 2.43 12.02 -8.26
CA SER A 70 2.52 13.25 -9.04
C SER A 70 2.62 14.47 -8.12
N ALA A 71 3.14 15.59 -8.63
CA ALA A 71 3.01 16.85 -7.91
C ALA A 71 1.53 17.27 -7.80
N ASN A 72 1.13 17.93 -6.71
CA ASN A 72 -0.25 18.35 -6.45
C ASN A 72 -0.86 19.28 -7.51
N SER A 73 -0.06 19.84 -8.41
CA SER A 73 -0.50 20.61 -9.57
C SER A 73 -0.92 19.74 -10.77
N ASN A 74 -0.70 18.42 -10.70
CA ASN A 74 -1.04 17.48 -11.76
C ASN A 74 -2.45 16.93 -11.53
N THR A 75 -3.27 16.94 -12.59
CA THR A 75 -4.64 16.43 -12.58
C THR A 75 -4.73 14.93 -12.92
N SER A 76 -3.60 14.29 -13.22
CA SER A 76 -3.53 12.87 -13.59
C SER A 76 -4.10 12.01 -12.46
N ALA A 77 -4.99 11.09 -12.82
CA ALA A 77 -5.63 10.22 -11.85
C ALA A 77 -5.74 8.78 -12.35
N LEU A 78 -5.39 7.81 -11.50
CA LEU A 78 -5.56 6.39 -11.80
C LEU A 78 -7.05 6.04 -11.71
N LYS A 79 -7.63 5.61 -12.83
CA LYS A 79 -9.07 5.34 -12.99
C LYS A 79 -9.44 3.88 -12.86
N GLN A 80 -8.53 3.00 -13.28
CA GLN A 80 -8.75 1.56 -13.33
C GLN A 80 -7.41 0.84 -13.13
N PHE A 81 -7.50 -0.35 -12.55
CA PHE A 81 -6.43 -1.32 -12.51
C PHE A 81 -6.92 -2.68 -13.04
N VAL A 82 -6.00 -3.46 -13.61
CA VAL A 82 -6.26 -4.81 -14.10
C VAL A 82 -5.04 -5.68 -13.80
N PHE A 83 -5.26 -6.85 -13.20
CA PHE A 83 -4.26 -7.89 -13.04
C PHE A 83 -4.36 -8.86 -14.21
N SER A 84 -3.23 -9.17 -14.83
CA SER A 84 -3.09 -10.17 -15.88
C SER A 84 -2.13 -11.26 -15.41
N ALA A 85 -2.46 -12.52 -15.67
CA ALA A 85 -1.63 -13.64 -15.26
C ALA A 85 -1.50 -14.70 -16.35
N ASN A 86 -0.29 -15.25 -16.46
CA ASN A 86 -0.06 -16.49 -17.17
C ASN A 86 -0.93 -17.60 -16.53
N PRO A 87 -1.56 -18.48 -17.33
CA PRO A 87 -2.35 -19.61 -16.81
C PRO A 87 -1.64 -20.47 -15.75
N THR A 88 -0.31 -20.54 -15.76
CA THR A 88 0.46 -21.30 -14.76
C THR A 88 0.44 -20.69 -13.35
N VAL A 89 0.08 -19.41 -13.23
CA VAL A 89 0.08 -18.66 -11.97
C VAL A 89 -1.27 -17.98 -11.67
N SER A 90 -2.32 -18.27 -12.44
CA SER A 90 -3.63 -17.62 -12.28
C SER A 90 -4.31 -17.89 -10.94
N SER A 91 -3.88 -18.94 -10.21
CA SER A 91 -4.37 -19.27 -8.87
C SER A 91 -3.59 -18.61 -7.73
N LEU A 92 -2.56 -17.80 -8.01
CA LEU A 92 -1.77 -17.12 -6.98
C LEU A 92 -2.58 -16.08 -6.20
N LEU A 93 -3.60 -15.50 -6.82
CA LEU A 93 -4.46 -14.46 -6.26
C LEU A 93 -5.90 -14.97 -6.23
N SER A 94 -6.58 -14.74 -5.10
CA SER A 94 -8.01 -15.03 -4.95
C SER A 94 -8.65 -14.08 -3.96
N ASN A 95 -9.99 -14.08 -3.90
CA ASN A 95 -10.77 -13.28 -2.94
C ASN A 95 -10.36 -11.80 -2.91
N MET A 96 -10.29 -11.18 -4.09
CA MET A 96 -9.93 -9.76 -4.20
C MET A 96 -10.86 -8.89 -3.36
N GLN A 97 -10.27 -8.04 -2.54
CA GLN A 97 -10.97 -6.97 -1.84
C GLN A 97 -10.36 -5.62 -2.25
N VAL A 98 -11.22 -4.69 -2.65
CA VAL A 98 -10.81 -3.33 -3.04
C VAL A 98 -11.14 -2.35 -1.92
N ASN A 99 -10.47 -1.19 -1.93
CA ASN A 99 -10.62 -0.13 -0.93
C ASN A 99 -10.08 -0.48 0.46
N VAL A 100 -8.97 -1.22 0.50
CA VAL A 100 -8.37 -1.70 1.76
C VAL A 100 -7.24 -0.76 2.18
N GLY A 101 -7.47 0.05 3.23
CA GLY A 101 -6.42 0.95 3.74
C GLY A 101 -6.07 2.09 2.78
N ASN A 102 -7.07 2.63 2.08
CA ASN A 102 -6.93 3.78 1.19
C ASN A 102 -6.44 5.03 1.94
N VAL A 103 -5.80 5.93 1.20
CA VAL A 103 -5.47 7.30 1.63
C VAL A 103 -6.18 8.27 0.71
N GLY A 104 -6.89 9.25 1.28
CA GLY A 104 -7.67 10.23 0.54
C GLY A 104 -9.13 9.82 0.34
N THR A 105 -9.70 10.22 -0.79
CA THR A 105 -11.12 10.05 -1.15
C THR A 105 -11.40 8.84 -2.05
N VAL A 106 -10.34 8.09 -2.36
CA VAL A 106 -10.33 6.95 -3.28
C VAL A 106 -11.42 5.91 -2.97
N LYS A 107 -12.19 5.53 -4.00
CA LYS A 107 -13.22 4.50 -3.90
C LYS A 107 -13.47 3.78 -5.23
N PHE A 108 -12.92 2.59 -5.36
CA PHE A 108 -13.06 1.73 -6.54
C PHE A 108 -14.19 0.72 -6.35
N ALA A 109 -14.92 0.42 -7.42
CA ALA A 109 -15.79 -0.76 -7.47
C ALA A 109 -14.94 -1.97 -7.86
N ASN A 110 -15.20 -3.13 -7.24
CA ASN A 110 -14.68 -4.40 -7.73
C ASN A 110 -15.65 -5.03 -8.74
N ASP A 111 -15.08 -5.77 -9.68
CA ASP A 111 -15.84 -6.50 -10.70
C ASP A 111 -16.43 -7.82 -10.15
N ILE A 112 -15.97 -8.32 -8.99
CA ILE A 112 -16.42 -9.62 -8.44
C ILE A 112 -17.87 -9.58 -7.92
N THR A 113 -18.39 -8.42 -7.48
CA THR A 113 -19.70 -8.35 -6.80
C THR A 113 -20.72 -7.37 -7.40
N ASN A 114 -20.36 -6.57 -8.41
CA ASN A 114 -21.31 -5.68 -9.09
C ASN A 114 -21.59 -6.12 -10.53
N GLN A 115 -22.88 -6.25 -10.82
CA GLN A 115 -23.55 -6.70 -12.06
C GLN A 115 -23.32 -5.77 -13.28
N ASN A 116 -22.12 -5.26 -13.50
CA ASN A 116 -21.71 -4.64 -14.77
C ASN A 116 -20.45 -5.33 -15.28
N SER A 117 -20.57 -6.65 -15.33
CA SER A 117 -19.60 -7.63 -15.79
C SER A 117 -18.76 -7.13 -16.95
N LYS A 118 -17.47 -6.93 -16.64
CA LYS A 118 -16.33 -7.30 -17.47
C LYS A 118 -15.13 -6.77 -16.72
N ILE A 119 -14.10 -7.60 -16.57
CA ILE A 119 -12.76 -7.11 -16.31
C ILE A 119 -12.54 -6.09 -17.41
N GLN A 120 -12.60 -4.80 -17.07
CA GLN A 120 -12.65 -3.78 -18.10
C GLN A 120 -11.39 -3.97 -18.94
N ASN A 121 -11.58 -4.13 -20.25
CA ASN A 121 -10.45 -4.34 -21.13
C ASN A 121 -9.55 -3.13 -20.96
N LEU A 122 -8.36 -3.37 -20.43
CA LEU A 122 -7.36 -2.35 -20.30
C LEU A 122 -7.05 -1.85 -21.72
N SER A 123 -7.18 -0.55 -21.97
CA SER A 123 -6.88 0.03 -23.28
C SER A 123 -5.48 -0.40 -23.74
N GLN A 124 -5.30 -0.65 -25.03
CA GLN A 124 -4.03 -1.11 -25.61
C GLN A 124 -3.48 -2.45 -25.10
N SER A 125 -4.20 -3.18 -24.23
CA SER A 125 -3.75 -4.49 -23.74
C SER A 125 -3.57 -5.53 -24.84
N ASN A 126 -4.20 -5.35 -26.01
CA ASN A 126 -3.99 -6.18 -27.20
C ASN A 126 -2.55 -6.09 -27.77
N LEU A 127 -1.76 -5.10 -27.36
CA LEU A 127 -0.35 -4.95 -27.72
C LEU A 127 0.59 -5.64 -26.72
N VAL A 128 0.05 -6.10 -25.57
CA VAL A 128 0.82 -6.81 -24.55
C VAL A 128 0.69 -8.31 -24.81
N SER A 129 1.80 -8.92 -25.26
CA SER A 129 1.84 -10.35 -25.56
C SER A 129 1.46 -11.19 -24.34
N GLY A 130 0.50 -12.10 -24.52
CA GLY A 130 0.06 -13.00 -23.45
C GLY A 130 -0.80 -12.34 -22.38
N TRP A 131 -1.33 -11.13 -22.62
CA TRP A 131 -2.25 -10.48 -21.69
C TRP A 131 -3.51 -11.32 -21.48
N ASN A 132 -3.74 -11.71 -20.23
CA ASN A 132 -4.86 -12.56 -19.83
C ASN A 132 -5.42 -12.02 -18.51
N PRO A 133 -6.42 -11.13 -18.58
CA PRO A 133 -6.95 -10.45 -17.40
C PRO A 133 -7.64 -11.43 -16.45
N ILE A 134 -7.31 -11.36 -15.16
CA ILE A 134 -7.86 -12.23 -14.11
C ILE A 134 -8.62 -11.48 -13.02
N PHE A 135 -8.26 -10.23 -12.75
CA PHE A 135 -8.95 -9.37 -11.78
C PHE A 135 -8.86 -7.91 -12.22
N GLY A 136 -9.81 -7.09 -11.79
CA GLY A 136 -9.77 -5.66 -12.06
C GLY A 136 -10.78 -4.87 -11.26
N GLY A 137 -10.59 -3.57 -11.27
CA GLY A 137 -11.50 -2.63 -10.63
C GLY A 137 -11.30 -1.24 -11.22
N GLY A 138 -12.32 -0.41 -11.05
CA GLY A 138 -12.30 0.94 -11.58
C GLY A 138 -13.28 1.84 -10.86
N THR A 139 -13.24 3.11 -11.22
CA THR A 139 -14.19 4.11 -10.73
C THR A 139 -15.28 4.34 -11.76
N ASP A 140 -16.53 4.31 -11.33
CA ASP A 140 -17.63 4.87 -12.12
C ASP A 140 -17.73 6.38 -11.84
N GLY A 141 -17.51 7.21 -12.86
CA GLY A 141 -17.61 8.68 -12.78
C GLY A 141 -16.29 9.44 -12.96
N GLY A 142 -16.32 10.74 -12.66
CA GLY A 142 -15.20 11.69 -12.84
C GLY A 142 -14.02 11.48 -11.88
N ASN A 143 -13.25 12.53 -11.57
CA ASN A 143 -12.04 12.43 -10.76
C ASN A 143 -12.27 12.10 -9.27
N ASN A 144 -13.47 12.28 -8.73
CA ASN A 144 -13.65 12.32 -7.28
C ASN A 144 -13.38 11.01 -6.53
N ASN A 145 -13.40 9.86 -7.21
CA ASN A 145 -13.17 8.55 -6.58
C ASN A 145 -11.88 7.86 -7.06
N SER A 146 -11.18 8.44 -8.04
CA SER A 146 -9.94 7.90 -8.60
C SER A 146 -8.74 8.24 -7.74
N VAL A 147 -7.59 7.58 -7.94
CA VAL A 147 -6.37 7.89 -7.18
C VAL A 147 -5.78 9.21 -7.68
N GLN A 148 -6.06 10.30 -6.98
CA GLN A 148 -5.49 11.62 -7.24
C GLN A 148 -4.05 11.72 -6.76
N SER A 149 -3.39 12.82 -7.10
CA SER A 149 -2.08 13.18 -6.58
C SER A 149 -2.02 13.06 -5.04
N GLY A 150 -1.07 12.28 -4.54
CA GLY A 150 -0.87 12.03 -3.10
C GLY A 150 -1.81 11.00 -2.48
N GLU A 151 -2.74 10.43 -3.24
CA GLU A 151 -3.68 9.43 -2.75
C GLU A 151 -3.18 8.00 -2.99
N VAL A 152 -3.81 7.03 -2.30
CA VAL A 152 -3.46 5.61 -2.39
C VAL A 152 -4.73 4.76 -2.44
N LEU A 153 -4.80 3.85 -3.42
CA LEU A 153 -5.77 2.75 -3.45
C LEU A 153 -5.12 1.49 -2.89
N GLY A 154 -5.78 0.81 -1.95
CA GLY A 154 -5.38 -0.53 -1.53
C GLY A 154 -6.29 -1.63 -2.07
N VAL A 155 -5.68 -2.71 -2.54
CA VAL A 155 -6.34 -3.93 -3.03
C VAL A 155 -5.66 -5.13 -2.38
N SER A 156 -6.41 -5.94 -1.64
CA SER A 156 -5.90 -7.16 -1.02
C SER A 156 -6.38 -8.41 -1.73
N PHE A 157 -5.58 -9.46 -1.64
CA PHE A 157 -5.92 -10.80 -2.10
C PHE A 157 -5.49 -11.84 -1.08
N ASN A 158 -6.17 -12.96 -1.08
CA ASN A 158 -5.58 -14.19 -0.58
C ASN A 158 -4.47 -14.64 -1.54
N GLY A 159 -3.26 -14.85 -1.00
CA GLY A 159 -2.09 -15.25 -1.78
C GLY A 159 -0.81 -15.35 -0.94
N ASN A 160 0.20 -16.05 -1.45
CA ASN A 160 1.53 -16.12 -0.84
C ASN A 160 2.39 -14.95 -1.34
N TYR A 161 2.95 -14.18 -0.41
CA TYR A 161 3.74 -12.99 -0.74
C TYR A 161 4.95 -13.29 -1.64
N ASN A 162 5.75 -14.31 -1.30
CA ASN A 162 6.97 -14.62 -2.05
C ASN A 162 6.65 -15.10 -3.47
N ASP A 163 5.60 -15.91 -3.63
CA ASP A 163 5.17 -16.39 -4.94
C ASP A 163 4.66 -15.24 -5.81
N VAL A 164 3.89 -14.31 -5.22
CA VAL A 164 3.39 -13.11 -5.90
C VAL A 164 4.55 -12.20 -6.35
N ILE A 165 5.51 -11.92 -5.47
CA ILE A 165 6.69 -11.11 -5.83
C ILE A 165 7.50 -11.78 -6.94
N THR A 166 7.69 -13.10 -6.86
CA THR A 166 8.40 -13.87 -7.89
C THR A 166 7.67 -13.82 -9.23
N ALA A 167 6.34 -13.97 -9.22
CA ALA A 167 5.52 -13.91 -10.42
C ALA A 167 5.56 -12.52 -11.08
N LEU A 168 5.55 -11.43 -10.29
CA LEU A 168 5.69 -10.05 -10.79
C LEU A 168 7.05 -9.81 -11.43
N LYS A 169 8.14 -10.21 -10.76
CA LYS A 169 9.52 -10.04 -11.28
C LYS A 169 9.76 -10.83 -12.57
N ASN A 170 9.14 -12.00 -12.69
CA ASN A 170 9.25 -12.86 -13.88
C ASN A 170 8.27 -12.47 -15.00
N GLY A 171 7.36 -11.52 -14.76
CA GLY A 171 6.32 -11.12 -15.71
C GLY A 171 5.17 -12.13 -15.86
N ASN A 172 5.13 -13.17 -15.05
CA ASN A 172 4.04 -14.16 -15.04
C ASN A 172 2.76 -13.60 -14.42
N LEU A 173 2.90 -12.63 -13.50
CA LEU A 173 1.84 -11.75 -13.04
C LEU A 173 2.20 -10.33 -13.46
N SER A 174 1.26 -9.60 -14.05
CA SER A 174 1.44 -8.21 -14.45
C SER A 174 0.25 -7.39 -13.98
N VAL A 175 0.48 -6.12 -13.69
CA VAL A 175 -0.60 -5.19 -13.35
C VAL A 175 -0.60 -4.06 -14.37
N GLY A 176 -1.77 -3.76 -14.90
CA GLY A 176 -2.00 -2.66 -15.80
C GLY A 176 -2.88 -1.60 -15.15
N ILE A 177 -2.65 -0.34 -15.50
CA ILE A 177 -3.44 0.78 -15.01
C ILE A 177 -3.88 1.65 -16.18
N HIS A 178 -5.10 2.17 -16.07
CA HIS A 178 -5.57 3.24 -16.94
C HIS A 178 -5.57 4.54 -16.13
N VAL A 179 -4.93 5.55 -16.70
CA VAL A 179 -4.79 6.87 -16.11
C VAL A 179 -5.53 7.85 -16.99
N GLY A 180 -6.38 8.68 -16.38
CA GLY A 180 -7.10 9.74 -17.07
C GLY A 180 -6.73 11.11 -16.52
N SER A 181 -7.32 12.15 -17.11
CA SER A 181 -7.14 13.53 -16.67
C SER A 181 -5.68 13.99 -16.76
N LEU A 182 -4.95 13.46 -17.73
CA LEU A 182 -3.57 13.87 -18.01
C LEU A 182 -3.53 15.35 -18.44
N PRO A 183 -2.45 16.08 -18.12
CA PRO A 183 -2.25 17.45 -18.58
C PRO A 183 -2.33 17.56 -20.12
N ASN A 184 -2.71 18.74 -20.62
CA ASN A 184 -2.85 19.06 -22.04
C ASN A 184 -4.08 18.46 -22.77
N GLY A 185 -5.24 18.42 -22.12
CA GLY A 185 -6.52 18.19 -22.83
C GLY A 185 -7.40 17.04 -22.30
N ASN A 186 -7.24 16.65 -21.02
CA ASN A 186 -7.97 15.54 -20.42
C ASN A 186 -7.72 14.19 -21.12
N SER A 187 -6.52 14.01 -21.67
CA SER A 187 -6.09 12.77 -22.29
C SER A 187 -6.00 11.64 -21.27
N SER A 188 -5.91 10.41 -21.76
CA SER A 188 -5.73 9.22 -20.94
C SER A 188 -4.69 8.30 -21.55
N ASP A 189 -4.05 7.49 -20.73
CA ASP A 189 -3.06 6.52 -21.20
C ASP A 189 -3.08 5.25 -20.34
N THR A 190 -2.40 4.22 -20.81
CA THR A 190 -2.31 2.91 -20.16
C THR A 190 -0.88 2.50 -19.95
N TYR A 191 -0.59 2.02 -18.74
CA TYR A 191 0.74 1.53 -18.38
C TYR A 191 0.65 0.12 -17.81
N VAL A 192 1.75 -0.63 -17.91
CA VAL A 192 1.90 -1.97 -17.33
C VAL A 192 3.13 -2.06 -16.43
N THR A 193 3.07 -2.91 -15.41
CA THR A 193 4.15 -3.06 -14.43
C THR A 193 5.49 -3.34 -15.09
N SER A 194 6.53 -2.63 -14.63
CA SER A 194 7.91 -2.90 -15.00
C SER A 194 8.42 -4.17 -14.31
N LEU A 195 9.18 -4.98 -15.03
CA LEU A 195 9.82 -6.19 -14.48
C LEU A 195 10.93 -5.86 -13.46
N SER A 196 11.40 -4.61 -13.47
CA SER A 196 12.41 -4.11 -12.53
C SER A 196 11.72 -3.55 -11.28
N SER A 197 11.86 -4.23 -10.14
CA SER A 197 11.45 -3.70 -8.83
C SER A 197 12.46 -2.68 -8.32
N THR A 198 12.03 -1.49 -7.92
CA THR A 198 12.89 -0.46 -7.33
C THR A 198 12.93 -0.60 -5.81
N GLN A 199 13.71 -1.58 -5.32
CA GLN A 199 14.13 -1.74 -3.91
C GLN A 199 13.01 -1.99 -2.86
N SER A 200 13.36 -2.70 -1.78
CA SER A 200 12.50 -2.93 -0.62
C SER A 200 12.34 -1.64 0.20
N VAL A 201 11.12 -1.14 0.37
CA VAL A 201 10.85 0.06 1.18
C VAL A 201 10.69 -0.34 2.65
N PRO A 202 11.26 0.43 3.61
CA PRO A 202 11.07 0.20 5.03
C PRO A 202 9.58 0.26 5.43
N GLU A 203 9.27 -0.52 6.47
CA GLU A 203 7.95 -0.95 6.91
C GLU A 203 6.80 0.08 6.85
N PRO A 204 5.53 -0.39 6.76
CA PRO A 204 4.35 0.47 6.69
C PRO A 204 4.31 1.60 7.73
N ALA A 205 4.85 1.39 8.94
CA ALA A 205 4.92 2.42 9.98
C ALA A 205 5.81 3.61 9.61
N THR A 206 6.86 3.41 8.82
CA THR A 206 7.80 4.46 8.41
C THR A 206 7.18 5.38 7.35
N ILE A 207 6.42 4.82 6.40
CA ILE A 207 5.69 5.61 5.39
C ILE A 207 4.52 6.35 6.04
N PHE A 208 3.76 5.70 6.94
CA PHE A 208 2.69 6.37 7.69
C PHE A 208 3.24 7.47 8.62
N GLY A 209 4.41 7.26 9.22
CA GLY A 209 5.12 8.29 9.99
C GLY A 209 5.50 9.47 9.10
N LEU A 210 6.16 9.25 7.96
CA LEU A 210 6.60 10.32 7.06
C LEU A 210 5.42 11.10 6.45
N MET A 211 4.32 10.43 6.09
CA MET A 211 3.09 11.10 5.61
C MET A 211 2.39 11.89 6.73
N ALA A 212 2.41 11.41 7.98
CA ALA A 212 1.88 12.13 9.14
C ALA A 212 2.74 13.36 9.53
N PHE A 213 4.04 13.35 9.21
CA PHE A 213 4.92 14.50 9.42
C PHE A 213 4.93 15.48 8.25
N GLY A 214 4.60 15.04 7.04
CA GLY A 214 4.56 15.88 5.83
C GLY A 214 3.29 16.73 5.66
N MET A 215 2.20 16.41 6.36
CA MET A 215 0.93 17.15 6.32
C MET A 215 0.42 17.44 7.74
N GLY A 216 0.94 18.49 8.38
CA GLY A 216 0.25 19.12 9.52
C GLY A 216 0.61 18.64 10.93
N GLY A 217 1.76 18.00 11.14
CA GLY A 217 2.27 17.62 12.47
C GLY A 217 2.73 18.78 13.36
N LEU A 218 1.99 19.89 13.44
CA LEU A 218 2.17 20.85 14.53
C LEU A 218 1.31 20.36 15.70
N LEU A 219 1.92 19.53 16.56
CA LEU A 219 1.38 19.25 17.89
C LEU A 219 1.27 20.58 18.63
N THR A 220 0.10 21.22 18.58
CA THR A 220 -0.19 22.35 19.45
C THR A 220 -0.22 21.83 20.88
N LYS A 221 0.93 21.93 21.55
CA LYS A 221 1.11 21.70 22.97
C LYS A 221 0.20 22.69 23.70
N LYS A 222 -1.01 22.24 24.04
CA LYS A 222 -1.95 22.99 24.88
C LYS A 222 -1.36 23.04 26.28
N ASN A 223 -0.62 24.11 26.58
CA ASN A 223 -0.15 24.41 27.92
C ASN A 223 -1.37 24.48 28.85
N GLY A 224 -1.45 23.52 29.77
CA GLY A 224 -2.43 23.51 30.85
C GLY A 224 -2.26 24.75 31.72
N LYS A 225 -3.11 25.76 31.51
CA LYS A 225 -3.32 26.83 32.47
C LYS A 225 -4.07 26.26 33.66
N ASN A 226 -3.33 25.70 34.60
CA ASN A 226 -3.75 25.49 36.00
C ASN A 226 -2.50 25.54 36.90
N ALA A 227 -1.73 26.62 36.80
CA ALA A 227 -0.84 27.01 37.89
C ALA A 227 -1.71 27.74 38.92
N LYS A 228 -2.08 27.01 39.98
CA LYS A 228 -2.69 27.56 41.19
C LYS A 228 -1.81 28.72 41.67
N LYS A 229 -2.38 29.91 41.82
CA LYS A 229 -1.75 31.01 42.56
C LYS A 229 -1.71 30.61 44.04
N GLU A 230 -0.58 30.16 44.53
CA GLU A 230 -0.31 30.22 45.97
C GLU A 230 0.00 31.68 46.31
N VAL A 231 -0.85 32.28 47.15
CA VAL A 231 -0.63 33.58 47.76
C VAL A 231 0.23 33.35 48.99
N LEU A 232 1.48 33.79 48.97
CA LEU A 232 2.33 33.82 50.17
C LEU A 232 2.04 35.12 50.96
N PRO A 233 1.81 35.05 52.28
CA PRO A 233 1.59 36.24 53.10
C PRO A 233 2.90 37.00 53.33
N VAL A 234 2.92 38.29 52.98
CA VAL A 234 4.02 39.20 53.36
C VAL A 234 3.82 39.59 54.83
N LYS A 235 4.75 39.17 55.67
CA LYS A 235 4.90 39.64 57.05
C LYS A 235 5.80 40.88 57.02
N ILE A 236 5.24 42.06 57.28
CA ILE A 236 5.99 43.30 57.50
C ILE A 236 6.33 43.34 59.00
N THR A 237 7.61 43.39 59.33
CA THR A 237 8.07 43.78 60.67
C THR A 237 8.56 45.22 60.59
N VAL A 238 8.07 46.02 61.54
CA VAL A 238 8.27 47.45 61.75
C VAL A 238 9.71 47.79 62.09
#